data_AF-A0A935SIK1-F1
#
_entry.id   AF-A0A935SIK1-F1
#
_cell.length_a   1.000
_cell.length_b   1.000
_cell.length_c   1.000
_cell.angle_alpha   90.00
_cell.angle_beta   90.00
_cell.angle_gamma   90.00
#
_symmetry.space_group_name_H-M   'P 1'
#
loop_
_entity.id
_entity.type
_entity.pdbx_description
1 polymer ?
#
loop_
_entity_poly.entity_id
_entity_poly.type
_entity_poly.pdbx_seq_one_letter_code
_entity_poly.pdbx_strand_id
1 'polypeptide(L)' 'MPVFNLRQEILKEHSKAQCIKIVQWVGQFQQRFDELFTLFLNDEYRVVQRAAWPMGNCVMTTPVLIKNIGIN' A
#
# COMPACT_ATOMS: atom_id res chain seq x y z
N MET A 1 -22.02 2.02 -1.48
CA MET A 1 -20.77 2.55 -2.10
C MET A 1 -19.81 1.37 -2.23
N PRO A 2 -19.15 1.13 -3.38
CA PRO A 2 -18.21 0.03 -3.46
C PRO A 2 -17.04 0.29 -2.49
N VAL A 3 -16.77 -0.70 -1.64
CA VAL A 3 -15.63 -0.68 -0.71
C VAL A 3 -14.35 -0.70 -1.54
N PHE A 4 -13.38 0.16 -1.22
CA PHE A 4 -12.09 0.17 -1.89
C PHE A 4 -11.38 -1.17 -1.61
N ASN A 5 -11.12 -1.94 -2.66
CA ASN A 5 -10.38 -3.20 -2.56
C ASN A 5 -8.94 -2.97 -3.02
N LEU A 6 -8.00 -2.94 -2.07
CA LEU A 6 -6.61 -2.58 -2.33
C LEU A 6 -5.95 -3.51 -3.35
N ARG A 7 -6.16 -4.83 -3.22
CA ARG A 7 -5.59 -5.83 -4.14
C ARG A 7 -6.05 -5.60 -5.58
N GLN A 8 -7.35 -5.36 -5.77
CA GLN A 8 -7.89 -5.06 -7.11
C GLN A 8 -7.31 -3.77 -7.67
N GLU A 9 -7.16 -2.73 -6.84
CA GLU A 9 -6.56 -1.46 -7.24
C GLU A 9 -5.09 -1.62 -7.65
N ILE A 10 -4.31 -2.45 -6.96
CA ILE A 10 -2.93 -2.78 -7.36
C ILE A 10 -2.87 -3.50 -8.72
N LEU A 11 -3.86 -4.33 -9.01
CA LEU A 11 -3.91 -5.10 -10.27
C LEU A 11 -4.37 -4.29 -11.47
N LYS A 12 -5.11 -3.19 -11.28
CA LYS A 12 -5.65 -2.35 -12.37
C LYS A 12 -4.56 -1.88 -13.33
N GLU A 13 -3.53 -1.21 -12.82
CA GLU A 13 -2.43 -0.70 -13.64
C GLU A 13 -1.17 -0.42 -12.82
N HIS A 14 -0.03 -0.28 -13.49
CA HIS A 14 1.24 0.11 -12.88
C HIS A 14 1.63 1.51 -13.39
N SER A 15 1.01 2.54 -12.83
CA SER A 15 1.19 3.94 -13.22
C SER A 15 1.46 4.83 -11.99
N LYS A 16 2.03 6.02 -12.24
CA LYS A 16 2.20 7.03 -11.18
C LYS A 16 0.85 7.46 -10.59
N ALA A 17 -0.18 7.59 -11.41
CA ALA A 17 -1.51 8.00 -10.97
C ALA A 17 -2.12 6.96 -10.00
N GLN A 18 -2.00 5.68 -10.35
CA GLN A 18 -2.49 4.58 -9.51
C GLN A 18 -1.69 4.45 -8.20
N CYS A 19 -0.36 4.65 -8.27
CA CYS A 19 0.49 4.71 -7.07
C CYS A 19 0.03 5.85 -6.13
N ILE A 20 -0.14 7.07 -6.64
CA ILE A 20 -0.62 8.21 -5.85
C ILE A 20 -2.00 7.93 -5.25
N LYS A 21 -2.92 7.33 -6.02
CA LYS A 21 -4.26 6.95 -5.53
C LYS A 21 -4.18 5.99 -4.33
N ILE A 22 -3.32 4.97 -4.40
CA ILE A 22 -3.12 4.01 -3.31
C ILE A 22 -2.50 4.71 -2.09
N VAL A 23 -1.47 5.54 -2.27
CA VAL A 23 -0.83 6.30 -1.18
C VAL A 23 -1.83 7.23 -0.49
N GLN A 24 -2.66 7.94 -1.25
CA GLN A 24 -3.72 8.80 -0.71
C GLN A 24 -4.77 8.00 0.05
N TRP A 25 -5.13 6.82 -0.45
CA TRP A 25 -6.05 5.92 0.25
C TRP A 25 -5.45 5.43 1.57
N VAL A 26 -4.15 5.08 1.61
CA VAL A 26 -3.46 4.71 2.86
C VAL A 26 -3.47 5.88 3.85
N GLY A 27 -3.08 7.08 3.41
CA GLY A 27 -3.09 8.29 4.24
C GLY A 27 -2.28 8.09 5.54
N GLN A 28 -2.88 8.43 6.69
CA GLN A 28 -2.29 8.22 8.03
C GLN A 28 -2.88 7.00 8.76
N PHE A 29 -3.61 6.14 8.05
CA PHE A 29 -4.33 5.02 8.65
C PHE A 29 -3.44 3.77 8.72
N GLN A 30 -2.93 3.44 9.91
CA GLN A 30 -2.06 2.28 10.11
C GLN A 30 -2.64 0.99 9.54
N GLN A 31 -3.92 0.71 9.77
CA GLN A 31 -4.57 -0.51 9.26
C GLN A 31 -4.50 -0.65 7.73
N ARG A 32 -4.57 0.46 6.99
CA ARG A 32 -4.46 0.46 5.52
C ARG A 32 -3.03 0.26 5.07
N PHE A 33 -2.08 0.80 5.82
CA PHE A 33 -0.67 0.55 5.60
C PHE A 33 -0.33 -0.92 5.88
N ASP A 34 -0.87 -1.51 6.95
CA ASP A 34 -0.67 -2.92 7.30
C ASP A 34 -1.25 -3.83 6.22
N GLU A 35 -2.41 -3.49 5.64
CA GLU A 35 -2.98 -4.21 4.49
C GLU A 35 -2.04 -4.15 3.27
N LEU A 36 -1.54 -2.96 2.93
CA LEU A 36 -0.58 -2.79 1.83
C LEU A 36 0.72 -3.56 2.07
N PHE A 37 1.23 -3.52 3.29
CA PHE A 37 2.43 -4.23 3.71
C PHE A 37 2.24 -5.75 3.66
N THR A 38 1.06 -6.24 4.07
CA THR A 38 0.70 -7.67 3.99
C THR A 38 0.68 -8.17 2.55
N LEU A 39 0.09 -7.40 1.62
CA LEU A 39 0.09 -7.74 0.20
C LEU A 39 1.51 -7.72 -0.40
N PHE A 40 2.35 -6.80 0.04
CA PHE A 40 3.75 -6.73 -0.39
C PHE A 40 4.57 -7.94 0.08
N LEU A 41 4.30 -8.51 1.26
CA LEU A 41 5.05 -9.65 1.77
C LEU A 41 4.55 -11.02 1.29
N ASN A 42 3.24 -11.17 1.06
CA ASN A 42 2.61 -12.50 1.01
C ASN A 42 1.81 -12.82 -0.27
N ASP A 43 1.56 -11.86 -1.17
CA ASP A 43 0.73 -12.11 -2.36
C ASP A 43 1.55 -12.65 -3.55
N GLU A 44 0.89 -12.87 -4.68
CA GLU A 44 1.55 -13.30 -5.91
C GLU A 44 2.51 -12.23 -6.44
N TYR A 45 3.52 -12.67 -7.19
CA TYR A 45 4.61 -11.85 -7.71
C TYR A 45 4.16 -10.50 -8.31
N ARG A 46 3.08 -10.49 -9.10
CA ARG A 46 2.56 -9.28 -9.75
C ARG A 46 2.03 -8.26 -8.73
N VAL A 47 1.34 -8.72 -7.68
CA VAL A 47 0.82 -7.85 -6.62
C VAL A 47 1.97 -7.32 -5.78
N VAL A 48 2.89 -8.19 -5.37
CA VAL A 48 4.09 -7.83 -4.60
C VAL A 48 4.89 -6.73 -5.30
N GLN A 49 5.21 -6.91 -6.58
CA GLN A 49 5.98 -5.92 -7.34
C GLN A 49 5.30 -4.55 -7.40
N ARG A 50 3.99 -4.54 -7.62
CA ARG A 50 3.23 -3.29 -7.80
C ARG A 50 2.90 -2.62 -6.47
N ALA A 51 2.81 -3.38 -5.37
CA ALA A 51 2.64 -2.87 -4.01
C ALA A 51 3.91 -2.19 -3.48
N ALA A 52 5.09 -2.59 -3.96
CA ALA A 52 6.38 -2.04 -3.52
C ALA A 52 6.47 -0.51 -3.70
N TRP A 53 5.97 0.01 -4.83
CA TRP A 53 6.05 1.45 -5.12
C TRP A 53 5.21 2.31 -4.16
N PRO A 54 3.89 2.08 -3.97
CA PRO A 54 3.11 2.83 -2.99
C PRO A 54 3.60 2.60 -1.56
N MET A 55 4.10 1.40 -1.21
CA MET A 55 4.68 1.14 0.12
C MET A 55 5.87 2.05 0.41
N GLY A 56 6.84 2.13 -0.51
CA GLY A 56 8.00 3.02 -0.36
C GLY A 56 7.59 4.50 -0.29
N ASN A 57 6.58 4.92 -1.06
CA ASN A 57 6.06 6.29 -0.97
C ASN A 57 5.39 6.59 0.38
N CYS A 58 4.65 5.65 0.97
CA CYS A 58 4.04 5.84 2.29
C CYS A 58 5.10 6.07 3.37
N VAL A 59 6.19 5.29 3.34
CA VAL A 59 7.34 5.41 4.26
C VAL A 59 8.01 6.79 4.13
N MET A 60 8.24 7.26 2.90
CA MET A 60 8.88 8.56 2.67
C MET A 60 8.01 9.76 3.08
N THR A 61 6.70 9.64 2.93
CA THR A 61 5.77 10.76 3.13
C THR A 61 5.18 10.82 4.54
N THR A 62 5.15 9.69 5.26
CA THR A 62 4.42 9.60 6.53
C THR A 62 5.19 8.79 7.58
N PRO A 63 6.14 9.41 8.32
CA PRO A 63 6.97 8.72 9.32
C PRO A 63 6.18 8.03 10.44
N VAL A 64 4.96 8.50 10.74
CA VAL A 64 4.10 7.91 11.79
C VAL A 64 3.70 6.46 11.49
N LEU A 65 3.63 6.07 10.21
CA LEU A 65 3.25 4.72 9.78
C LEU A 65 4.34 3.68 10.03
N ILE A 66 5.59 4.11 10.13
CA ILE A 66 6.74 3.24 10.35
C ILE A 66 6.86 2.86 11.83
N LYS A 67 6.44 3.77 12.73
CA LYS A 67 6.60 3.61 14.17
C LYS A 67 5.84 2.41 14.75
N ASN A 68 4.77 1.99 14.09
CA ASN A 68 3.89 0.91 14.55
C ASN A 68 4.00 -0.37 13.70
N ILE A 69 4.98 -0.47 12.80
CA ILE A 69 5.26 -1.74 12.12
C ILE A 69 5.77 -2.68 13.22
N GLY A 70 4.94 -3.64 13.61
CA GLY A 70 5.21 -4.63 14.65
C GLY A 70 6.30 -5.61 14.25
N ILE A 71 7.51 -5.11 14.03
CA ILE A 71 8.75 -5.89 14.03
C ILE A 71 9.11 -6.06 15.52
N ASN A 72 8.46 -7.01 16.19
CA ASN A 72 8.97 -7.61 17.43
C ASN A 72 9.92 -8.75 17.08
#